data_AF-A0A8T1GK77-F1
#
_entry.id   AF-A0A8T1GK77-F1
#
_cell.length_a   1.000
_cell.length_b   1.000
_cell.length_c   1.000
_cell.angle_alpha   90.00
_cell.angle_beta   90.00
_cell.angle_gamma   90.00
#
_symmetry.space_group_name_H-M   'P 1'
#
loop_
_entity.id
_entity.type
_entity.pdbx_description
1 polymer ?
#
loop_
_entity_poly.entity_id
_entity_poly.type
_entity_poly.pdbx_seq_one_letter_code
_entity_poly.pdbx_strand_id
1 'polypeptide(L)'
;MTIGILFPDLPLKTSWIFPHEGGDVPLTDYHDDLVTQPQIESLMAAKPWEILSTNSVLTISFQTNVGGWIGLFLGAYRQFETKLPMTLWEETHKFPIPRPKIAKSAWLADFKKKRGNRRSHAGAD
;
A
#
# COMPACT_ATOMS: atom_id res chain seq x y z
N MET A 1 8.56 4.52 20.37
CA MET A 1 7.47 3.60 20.73
C MET A 1 7.52 2.47 19.71
N THR A 2 7.93 1.28 20.13
CA THR A 2 8.37 0.21 19.23
C THR A 2 7.18 -0.69 18.88
N ILE A 3 6.92 -0.91 17.60
CA ILE A 3 5.78 -1.68 17.07
C ILE A 3 5.77 -3.16 17.48
N GLY A 4 6.80 -3.64 18.18
CA GLY A 4 6.99 -5.02 18.60
C GLY A 4 6.05 -5.54 19.70
N ILE A 5 5.01 -4.81 20.12
CA ILE A 5 4.10 -5.25 21.20
C ILE A 5 2.82 -5.90 20.64
N LEU A 6 2.48 -5.70 19.36
CA LEU A 6 1.19 -6.16 18.82
C LEU A 6 1.22 -7.53 18.11
N PHE A 7 2.39 -8.13 17.86
CA PHE A 7 2.49 -9.38 17.11
C PHE A 7 3.59 -10.32 17.62
N PRO A 8 3.39 -11.05 18.73
CA PRO A 8 4.33 -12.08 19.15
C PRO A 8 4.26 -13.36 18.28
N ASP A 9 3.08 -13.69 17.72
CA ASP A 9 2.79 -15.06 17.28
C ASP A 9 2.42 -15.23 15.80
N LEU A 10 2.56 -14.19 14.96
CA LEU A 10 2.35 -14.36 13.52
C LEU A 10 3.66 -14.81 12.86
N PRO A 11 3.73 -16.03 12.28
CA PRO A 11 4.86 -16.43 11.46
C PRO A 11 4.82 -15.61 10.17
N LEU A 12 5.38 -14.41 10.22
CA LEU A 12 5.66 -13.63 9.04
C LEU A 12 6.62 -14.47 8.20
N LYS A 13 6.10 -15.03 7.10
CA LYS A 13 6.97 -15.67 6.09
C LYS A 13 8.03 -14.63 5.74
N THR A 14 9.29 -15.04 5.75
CA THR A 14 10.46 -14.18 5.45
C THR A 14 10.39 -13.49 4.09
N SER A 15 9.47 -13.91 3.21
CA SER A 15 9.15 -13.24 1.94
C SER A 15 8.23 -12.02 2.09
N TRP A 16 7.61 -11.79 3.26
CA TRP A 16 6.86 -10.58 3.59
C TRP A 16 7.78 -9.59 4.28
N ILE A 17 8.62 -8.93 3.48
CA ILE A 17 9.39 -7.78 3.94
C ILE A 17 8.39 -6.62 4.07
N PHE A 18 7.79 -6.47 5.25
CA PHE A 18 7.23 -5.16 5.61
C PHE A 18 8.38 -4.16 5.50
N PRO A 19 8.25 -3.07 4.73
CA PRO A 19 9.32 -2.10 4.61
C PRO A 19 9.61 -1.55 6.00
N HIS A 20 10.78 -1.90 6.56
CA HIS A 20 11.21 -1.50 7.90
C HIS A 20 10.88 -0.02 8.11
N GLU A 21 10.12 0.28 9.14
CA GLU A 21 9.89 1.66 9.54
C GLU A 21 11.24 2.30 9.88
N GLY A 22 11.58 3.39 9.19
CA GLY A 22 12.54 4.37 9.68
C GLY A 22 13.90 4.46 8.98
N GLY A 23 14.22 3.63 7.99
CA GLY A 23 15.43 3.79 7.17
C GLY A 23 15.11 4.17 5.73
N ASP A 24 15.71 5.24 5.21
CA ASP A 24 15.88 5.36 3.75
C ASP A 24 16.65 4.12 3.31
N VAL A 25 15.97 3.20 2.61
CA VAL A 25 16.64 2.03 2.05
C VAL A 25 17.75 2.55 1.13
N PRO A 26 19.01 2.15 1.34
CA PRO A 26 20.13 2.58 0.51
C PRO A 26 19.80 2.39 -0.97
N LEU A 27 20.09 3.40 -1.80
CA LEU A 27 19.85 3.29 -3.24
C LEU A 27 20.59 2.10 -3.87
N THR A 28 21.68 1.65 -3.24
CA THR A 28 22.47 0.47 -3.60
C THR A 28 21.68 -0.84 -3.53
N ASP A 29 20.61 -0.88 -2.72
CA ASP A 29 19.78 -2.08 -2.56
C ASP A 29 18.67 -2.15 -3.63
N TYR A 30 18.45 -1.06 -4.38
CA TYR A 30 17.54 -1.03 -5.51
C TYR A 30 18.31 -1.12 -6.82
N HIS A 31 17.95 -2.11 -7.65
CA HIS A 31 18.46 -2.13 -9.01
C HIS A 31 17.91 -0.90 -9.77
N ASP A 32 18.82 -0.11 -10.33
CA ASP A 32 18.49 1.14 -11.02
C ASP A 32 17.58 0.93 -12.24
N ASP A 33 17.41 -0.30 -12.69
CA ASP A 33 16.54 -0.63 -13.82
C ASP A 33 15.12 -1.01 -13.42
N LEU A 34 14.76 -1.04 -12.13
CA LEU A 34 13.43 -1.51 -11.66
C LEU A 34 12.35 -0.42 -11.57
N VAL A 35 12.78 0.84 -11.53
CA VAL A 35 11.88 2.00 -11.38
C VAL A 35 11.98 2.84 -12.65
N THR A 36 11.41 2.32 -13.73
CA THR A 36 11.30 3.01 -15.03
C THR A 36 9.83 3.21 -15.38
N GLN A 37 9.55 4.19 -16.25
CA GLN A 37 8.18 4.44 -16.70
C GLN A 37 7.50 3.19 -17.28
N PRO A 38 8.09 2.44 -18.23
CA PRO A 38 7.43 1.27 -18.81
C PRO A 38 7.08 0.18 -17.79
N GLN A 39 7.95 -0.03 -16.79
CA GLN A 39 7.69 -1.02 -15.74
C GLN A 39 6.58 -0.57 -14.80
N ILE A 40 6.54 0.71 -14.43
CA ILE A 40 5.47 1.24 -13.59
C ILE A 40 4.15 1.19 -14.35
N GLU A 41 4.13 1.57 -15.62
CA GLU A 41 2.94 1.46 -16.47
C GLU A 41 2.47 0.01 -16.59
N SER A 42 3.39 -0.93 -16.80
CA SER A 42 3.09 -2.36 -16.82
C SER A 42 2.54 -2.86 -15.47
N LEU A 43 3.12 -2.42 -14.35
CA LEU A 43 2.63 -2.73 -13.01
C LEU A 43 1.20 -2.19 -12.80
N MET A 44 0.94 -0.94 -13.16
CA MET A 44 -0.40 -0.35 -13.02
C MET A 44 -1.43 -1.04 -13.93
N ALA A 45 -1.02 -1.45 -15.13
CA ALA A 45 -1.85 -2.20 -16.06
C ALA A 45 -2.19 -3.61 -15.56
N ALA A 46 -1.29 -4.23 -14.79
CA ALA A 46 -1.53 -5.51 -14.13
C ALA A 46 -2.49 -5.42 -12.93
N LYS A 47 -2.90 -4.20 -12.52
CA LYS A 47 -3.88 -3.94 -11.47
C LYS A 47 -3.64 -4.77 -10.19
N PRO A 48 -2.46 -4.64 -9.55
CA PRO A 48 -2.08 -5.46 -8.41
C PRO A 48 -3.05 -5.38 -7.23
N TRP A 49 -3.86 -4.32 -7.13
CA TRP A 49 -4.90 -4.17 -6.10
C TRP A 49 -6.09 -5.12 -6.25
N GLU A 50 -6.27 -5.81 -7.40
CA GLU A 50 -7.32 -6.82 -7.57
C GLU A 50 -7.12 -8.04 -6.64
N ILE A 51 -5.91 -8.22 -6.09
CA ILE A 51 -5.68 -9.25 -5.06
C ILE A 51 -6.49 -8.99 -3.79
N LEU A 52 -6.83 -7.73 -3.51
CA LEU A 52 -7.61 -7.33 -2.33
C LEU A 52 -9.08 -7.69 -2.46
N SER A 53 -9.64 -7.72 -3.68
CA SER A 53 -11.02 -8.16 -3.91
C SER A 53 -11.16 -9.68 -3.98
N THR A 54 -10.11 -10.39 -4.37
CA THR A 54 -10.17 -11.83 -4.69
C THR A 54 -9.92 -12.74 -3.47
N ASN A 55 -9.16 -12.28 -2.46
CA ASN A 55 -8.71 -13.12 -1.33
C ASN A 55 -9.63 -13.15 -0.10
N SER A 56 -10.93 -12.87 -0.25
CA SER A 56 -11.87 -12.77 0.88
C SER A 56 -12.00 -14.03 1.75
N VAL A 57 -11.59 -15.20 1.25
CA VAL A 57 -11.76 -16.50 1.94
C VAL A 57 -10.66 -16.79 2.98
N LEU A 58 -9.49 -16.16 2.87
CA LEU A 58 -8.34 -16.40 3.78
C LEU A 58 -7.93 -15.18 4.60
N THR A 59 -8.59 -14.04 4.43
CA THR A 59 -8.25 -12.80 5.15
C THR A 59 -8.76 -12.87 6.58
N ILE A 60 -7.86 -12.69 7.55
CA ILE A 60 -8.25 -12.42 8.94
C ILE A 60 -9.01 -11.10 8.93
N SER A 61 -10.31 -11.15 9.25
CA SER A 61 -11.18 -9.98 9.27
C SER A 61 -11.84 -9.83 10.64
N PHE A 62 -12.29 -8.63 10.95
CA PHE A 62 -13.06 -8.37 12.16
C PHE A 62 -14.43 -9.06 12.07
N GLN A 63 -14.96 -9.48 13.22
CA GLN A 63 -16.34 -9.95 13.27
C GLN A 63 -17.27 -8.82 12.83
N THR A 64 -18.14 -9.09 11.86
CA THR A 64 -18.99 -8.05 11.26
C THR A 64 -20.24 -7.75 12.09
N ASN A 65 -20.50 -8.52 13.16
CA ASN A 65 -21.70 -8.40 13.99
C ASN A 65 -21.41 -7.81 15.38
N VAL A 66 -20.42 -6.93 15.47
CA VAL A 66 -20.21 -6.07 16.64
C VAL A 66 -21.15 -4.89 16.50
N GLY A 67 -22.23 -4.84 17.28
CA GLY A 67 -23.15 -3.70 17.29
C GLY A 67 -22.49 -2.38 17.73
N GLY A 68 -23.28 -1.30 17.72
CA GLY A 68 -22.82 0.01 18.19
C GLY A 68 -21.77 0.65 17.26
N TRP A 69 -20.88 1.45 17.84
CA TRP A 69 -19.95 2.30 17.08
C TRP A 69 -18.89 1.50 16.30
N ILE A 70 -18.47 0.35 16.82
CA ILE A 70 -17.52 -0.56 16.16
C ILE A 70 -18.14 -1.12 14.87
N GLY A 71 -19.42 -1.50 14.89
CA GLY A 71 -20.13 -1.96 13.69
C GLY A 71 -20.25 -0.88 12.61
N LEU A 72 -20.51 0.37 13.01
CA LEU A 72 -20.54 1.51 12.09
C LEU A 72 -19.16 1.76 11.46
N PHE A 73 -18.10 1.73 12.28
CA PHE A 73 -16.72 1.87 11.80
C PHE A 73 -16.34 0.76 10.82
N LEU A 74 -16.65 -0.50 11.14
CA LEU A 74 -16.40 -1.63 10.27
C LEU A 74 -17.16 -1.54 8.94
N GLY A 75 -18.40 -1.06 8.98
CA GLY A 75 -19.19 -0.76 7.77
C GLY A 75 -18.51 0.27 6.88
N ALA A 76 -18.05 1.39 7.46
CA ALA A 76 -17.34 2.45 6.73
C ALA A 76 -16.00 1.94 6.16
N TYR A 77 -15.23 1.19 6.95
CA TYR A 77 -13.96 0.61 6.52
C TYR A 77 -14.16 -0.38 5.36
N ARG A 78 -15.19 -1.24 5.40
CA ARG A 78 -15.48 -2.17 4.29
C ARG A 78 -15.88 -1.46 3.00
N GLN A 79 -16.63 -0.36 3.10
CA GLN A 79 -16.93 0.47 1.95
C GLN A 79 -15.65 1.08 1.37
N PHE A 80 -14.73 1.52 2.23
CA PHE A 80 -13.42 2.03 1.82
C PHE A 80 -12.60 0.97 1.07
N GLU A 81 -12.49 -0.26 1.61
CA GLU A 81 -11.79 -1.38 0.96
C GLU A 81 -12.36 -1.69 -0.44
N THR A 82 -13.67 -1.57 -0.59
CA THR A 82 -14.38 -1.88 -1.85
C THR A 82 -14.29 -0.73 -2.86
N LYS A 83 -14.42 0.53 -2.41
CA LYS A 83 -14.44 1.71 -3.29
C LYS A 83 -13.05 2.14 -3.74
N LEU A 84 -12.04 1.96 -2.89
CA LEU A 84 -10.68 2.47 -3.11
C LEU A 84 -9.59 1.39 -2.98
N PRO A 85 -9.72 0.23 -3.66
CA PRO A 85 -8.78 -0.88 -3.53
C PRO A 85 -7.36 -0.49 -3.97
N MET A 86 -7.24 0.34 -5.00
CA MET A 86 -5.97 0.86 -5.47
C MET A 86 -5.29 1.72 -4.41
N THR A 87 -6.02 2.62 -3.75
CA THR A 87 -5.46 3.48 -2.70
C THR A 87 -5.03 2.66 -1.49
N LEU A 88 -5.86 1.70 -1.05
CA LEU A 88 -5.53 0.80 0.05
C LEU A 88 -4.26 -0.02 -0.24
N TRP A 89 -4.13 -0.53 -1.47
CA TRP A 89 -2.91 -1.21 -1.91
C TRP A 89 -1.70 -0.25 -1.91
N GLU A 90 -1.86 0.97 -2.41
CA GLU A 90 -0.79 1.98 -2.45
C GLU A 90 -0.35 2.47 -1.05
N GLU A 91 -1.21 2.41 -0.03
CA GLU A 91 -0.88 2.73 1.36
C GLU A 91 -0.03 1.64 2.02
N THR A 92 -0.38 0.38 1.77
CA THR A 92 0.29 -0.77 2.37
C THR A 92 1.62 -1.10 1.69
N HIS A 93 1.78 -0.71 0.42
CA HIS A 93 2.99 -0.97 -0.36
C HIS A 93 3.79 0.31 -0.56
N LYS A 94 4.98 0.42 0.05
CA LYS A 94 5.91 1.52 -0.26
C LYS A 94 6.43 1.36 -1.69
N PHE A 95 6.36 2.42 -2.48
CA PHE A 95 6.92 2.48 -3.82
C PHE A 95 8.04 3.55 -3.87
N PRO A 96 9.28 3.19 -3.51
CA PRO A 96 10.36 4.16 -3.43
C PRO A 96 10.82 4.56 -4.83
N ILE A 97 10.58 5.82 -5.18
CA ILE A 97 11.11 6.44 -6.40
C ILE A 97 12.27 7.35 -5.99
N PRO A 98 13.52 7.01 -6.33
CA PRO A 98 14.71 7.81 -6.01
C PRO A 98 14.58 9.28 -6.42
N ARG A 99 15.04 10.20 -5.56
CA ARG A 99 15.08 11.65 -5.88
C ARG A 99 15.83 11.95 -7.18
N PRO A 100 17.00 11.34 -7.47
CA PRO A 100 17.70 11.56 -8.74
C PRO A 100 16.85 11.16 -9.96
N LYS A 101 16.02 10.13 -9.85
CA LYS A 101 15.14 9.68 -10.94
C LYS A 101 13.95 10.61 -11.13
N ILE A 102 13.36 11.10 -10.04
CA ILE A 102 12.31 12.13 -10.08
C ILE A 102 12.84 13.39 -10.77
N ALA A 103 14.06 13.81 -10.45
CA ALA A 103 14.68 14.98 -11.06
C ALA A 103 14.95 14.82 -12.56
N LYS A 104 15.18 13.58 -13.04
CA LYS A 104 15.45 13.27 -14.45
C LYS A 104 14.21 12.95 -15.28
N SER A 105 13.05 12.72 -14.67
CA SER A 105 11.82 12.30 -15.36
C SER A 105 10.60 13.05 -14.85
N ALA A 106 10.03 13.90 -15.71
CA ALA A 106 8.77 14.61 -15.43
C ALA A 106 7.61 13.64 -15.18
N TRP A 107 7.61 12.50 -15.88
CA TRP A 107 6.58 11.46 -15.71
C TRP A 107 6.64 10.82 -14.31
N LEU A 108 7.85 10.48 -13.81
CA LEU A 108 8.00 9.93 -12.46
C LEU A 108 7.61 10.92 -11.37
N ALA A 109 7.90 12.21 -11.58
CA ALA A 109 7.48 13.27 -10.67
C ALA A 109 5.95 13.40 -10.58
N ASP A 110 5.28 13.41 -11.74
CA ASP A 110 3.82 13.46 -11.82
C ASP A 110 3.17 12.20 -11.23
N PHE A 111 3.70 11.02 -11.55
CA PHE A 111 3.22 9.75 -10.97
C PHE A 111 3.31 9.76 -9.44
N LYS A 112 4.45 10.16 -8.86
CA LYS A 112 4.61 10.27 -7.41
C LYS A 112 3.61 11.25 -6.79
N LYS A 113 3.37 12.40 -7.44
CA LYS A 113 2.40 13.39 -6.98
C LYS A 113 0.97 12.85 -7.02
N LYS A 114 0.55 12.27 -8.14
CA LYS A 114 -0.78 11.65 -8.30
C LYS A 114 -1.01 10.55 -7.26
N ARG A 115 0.00 9.71 -7.01
CA ARG A 115 -0.02 8.70 -5.95
C ARG A 115 -0.16 9.33 -4.56
N GLY A 116 0.58 10.41 -4.28
CA GLY A 116 0.42 11.19 -3.05
C GLY A 116 -0.99 11.75 -2.86
N ASN A 117 -1.58 12.29 -3.92
CA ASN A 117 -2.92 12.87 -3.87
C ASN A 117 -4.01 11.81 -3.64
N ARG A 118 -3.93 10.65 -4.30
CA ARG A 118 -4.89 9.55 -4.07
C ARG A 118 -4.94 9.14 -2.61
N ARG A 119 -3.77 9.07 -1.97
CA ARG A 119 -3.60 8.78 -0.54
C ARG A 119 -4.23 9.84 0.36
N SER A 120 -4.00 11.13 0.10
CA SER A 120 -4.60 12.20 0.92
C SER A 120 -6.12 12.33 0.76
N HIS A 121 -6.68 11.87 -0.37
CA HIS A 121 -8.12 11.92 -0.63
C HIS A 121 -8.87 10.65 -0.21
N ALA A 122 -8.17 9.60 0.23
CA ALA A 122 -8.78 8.44 0.85
C ALA A 122 -9.42 8.83 2.19
N GLY A 123 -10.72 9.13 2.18
CA GLY A 123 -11.49 9.49 3.37
C GLY A 123 -12.13 10.89 3.34
N ALA A 124 -12.11 11.58 2.20
CA ALA A 124 -12.73 12.91 2.04
C ALA A 124 -14.21 12.87 1.59
N ASP A 125 -14.83 11.69 1.54
CA ASP A 125 -16.23 11.47 1.12
C ASP A 125 -17.18 11.32 2.32
#